data_AF-A0A961P754-F1
#
_entry.id   AF-A0A961P754-F1
#
_cell.length_a   1.000
_cell.length_b   1.000
_cell.length_c   1.000
_cell.angle_alpha   90.00
_cell.angle_beta   90.00
_cell.angle_gamma   90.00
#
_symmetry.space_group_name_H-M   'P 1'
#
loop_
_entity.id
_entity.type
_entity.pdbx_description
1 polymer ?
#
loop_
_entity_poly.entity_id
_entity_poly.type
_entity_poly.pdbx_seq_one_letter_code
_entity_poly.pdbx_strand_id
1 'polypeptide(L)'
;MRVSDKGLLEIAEHEGIVPAPYRDSKGVWTFGIGHTAAAGGLDPREMKGAMPTDLNGAIDRAITIFREDVRKYEARVNAAITVPLAQHQFDALVSFDFNTGGIHRARLTQAINDRGPDAARHFMGWVKPPEIRKRRAAEMNLFRTGDYDANGDDIPVWRTDGKGNLKGILRTFDGAELLARMNRPNADWAPPPAREIAPQGGKGGAVAAGGGAVALGLAALWNWACDLSWVAWLFSSCTN
;
A
#
# COMPACT_ATOMS: atom_id res chain seq x y z
N MET A 1 11.91 13.01 4.97
CA MET A 1 12.31 11.60 5.04
C MET A 1 11.86 10.89 3.77
N ARG A 2 12.49 9.78 3.43
CA ARG A 2 12.07 8.85 2.37
C ARG A 2 11.74 7.52 3.01
N VAL A 3 10.89 6.73 2.38
CA VAL A 3 10.58 5.38 2.85
C VAL A 3 11.85 4.54 2.80
N SER A 4 12.03 3.66 3.78
CA SER A 4 13.13 2.69 3.74
C SER A 4 12.80 1.52 2.79
N ASP A 5 13.82 0.74 2.44
CA ASP A 5 13.63 -0.52 1.70
C ASP A 5 12.69 -1.48 2.45
N LYS A 6 12.79 -1.55 3.79
CA LYS A 6 11.85 -2.33 4.61
C LYS A 6 10.43 -1.78 4.57
N GLY A 7 10.27 -0.45 4.54
CA GLY A 7 8.97 0.19 4.38
C GLY A 7 8.35 -0.06 3.00
N LEU A 8 9.16 -0.15 1.94
CA LEU A 8 8.67 -0.55 0.61
C LEU A 8 8.18 -2.00 0.61
N LEU A 9 8.90 -2.91 1.29
CA LEU A 9 8.47 -4.30 1.46
C LEU A 9 7.15 -4.39 2.23
N GLU A 10 7.05 -3.73 3.39
CA GLU A 10 5.83 -3.69 4.21
C GLU A 10 4.61 -3.27 3.37
N ILE A 11 4.74 -2.23 2.55
CA ILE A 11 3.65 -1.78 1.69
C ILE A 11 3.35 -2.83 0.62
N ALA A 12 4.37 -3.40 -0.02
CA ALA A 12 4.20 -4.41 -1.07
C ALA A 12 3.56 -5.70 -0.54
N GLU A 13 3.83 -6.11 0.69
CA GLU A 13 3.22 -7.27 1.35
C GLU A 13 1.70 -7.10 1.50
N HIS A 14 1.26 -5.91 1.95
CA HIS A 14 -0.19 -5.63 2.06
C HIS A 14 -0.90 -5.54 0.70
N GLU A 15 -0.19 -5.06 -0.32
CA GLU A 15 -0.78 -4.72 -1.62
C GLU A 15 -0.71 -5.89 -2.61
N GLY A 16 0.34 -6.70 -2.57
CA GLY A 16 0.68 -7.69 -3.59
C GLY A 16 1.06 -7.06 -4.95
N ILE A 17 1.46 -7.91 -5.89
CA ILE A 17 1.86 -7.49 -7.25
C ILE A 17 0.86 -8.06 -8.27
N VAL A 18 0.28 -7.21 -9.12
CA VAL A 18 -0.52 -7.66 -10.28
C VAL A 18 0.12 -7.19 -11.58
N PRO A 19 0.76 -8.07 -12.38
CA PRO A 19 1.49 -7.70 -13.59
C PRO A 19 0.58 -7.40 -14.80
N ALA A 20 -0.73 -7.23 -14.57
CA ALA A 20 -1.75 -6.92 -15.57
C ALA A 20 -2.82 -6.01 -14.93
N PRO A 21 -3.58 -5.20 -15.70
CA PRO A 21 -4.62 -4.35 -15.13
C PRO A 21 -5.75 -5.21 -14.54
N TYR A 22 -6.25 -4.81 -13.37
CA TYR A 22 -7.31 -5.48 -12.62
C TYR A 22 -8.26 -4.49 -12.00
N ARG A 23 -9.41 -4.96 -11.49
CA ARG A 23 -10.32 -4.16 -10.67
C ARG A 23 -10.12 -4.49 -9.20
N ASP A 24 -9.91 -3.47 -8.39
CA ASP A 24 -9.86 -3.62 -6.93
C ASP A 24 -11.25 -3.95 -6.34
N SER A 25 -11.33 -4.12 -5.02
CA SER A 25 -12.59 -4.44 -4.34
C SER A 25 -13.67 -3.34 -4.43
N LYS A 26 -13.29 -2.13 -4.88
CA LYS A 26 -14.20 -1.01 -5.16
C LYS A 26 -14.53 -0.89 -6.65
N GLY A 27 -14.03 -1.78 -7.50
CA GLY A 27 -14.23 -1.76 -8.94
C GLY A 27 -13.36 -0.74 -9.70
N VAL A 28 -12.33 -0.18 -9.05
CA VAL A 28 -11.40 0.77 -9.67
C VAL A 28 -10.34 0.02 -10.45
N TRP A 29 -10.03 0.48 -11.67
CA TRP A 29 -8.95 -0.09 -12.48
C TRP A 29 -7.58 0.25 -11.88
N THR A 30 -6.83 -0.80 -11.60
CA THR A 30 -5.56 -0.79 -10.88
C THR A 30 -4.52 -1.63 -11.63
N PHE A 31 -3.23 -1.31 -11.48
CA PHE A 31 -2.11 -2.07 -12.04
C PHE A 31 -0.99 -2.20 -11.00
N GLY A 32 -0.19 -3.27 -11.09
CA GLY A 32 1.01 -3.43 -10.28
C GLY A 32 0.71 -3.50 -8.80
N ILE A 33 1.40 -2.67 -8.01
CA ILE A 33 1.24 -2.53 -6.56
C ILE A 33 0.38 -1.28 -6.30
N GLY A 34 -0.94 -1.45 -6.33
CA GLY A 34 -1.91 -0.39 -5.97
C GLY A 34 -2.01 0.83 -6.92
N HIS A 35 -1.36 0.82 -8.09
CA HIS A 35 -1.35 1.98 -8.99
C HIS A 35 -2.70 2.21 -9.68
N THR A 36 -3.21 3.43 -9.62
CA THR A 36 -4.46 3.85 -10.29
C THR A 36 -4.23 5.12 -11.11
N ALA A 37 -5.15 5.44 -12.03
CA ALA A 37 -5.09 6.67 -12.82
C ALA A 37 -5.00 7.96 -11.97
N ALA A 38 -5.47 7.93 -10.71
CA ALA A 38 -5.38 9.06 -9.77
C ALA A 38 -3.96 9.31 -9.24
N ALA A 39 -3.06 8.34 -9.40
CA ALA A 39 -1.63 8.53 -9.17
C ALA A 39 -0.96 9.33 -10.30
N GLY A 40 -1.60 9.41 -11.48
CA GLY A 40 -1.09 10.11 -12.65
C GLY A 40 -0.15 9.23 -13.50
N GLY A 41 0.23 9.74 -14.67
CA GLY A 41 1.06 8.98 -15.61
C GLY A 41 0.26 7.92 -16.36
N LEU A 42 0.51 6.64 -16.07
CA LEU A 42 -0.12 5.49 -16.72
C LEU A 42 -1.60 5.38 -16.30
N ASP A 43 -2.50 5.11 -17.25
CA ASP A 43 -3.89 4.76 -16.94
C ASP A 43 -4.11 3.25 -17.10
N PRO A 44 -4.41 2.49 -16.03
CA PRO A 44 -4.68 1.06 -16.13
C PRO A 44 -5.83 0.70 -17.10
N ARG A 45 -6.76 1.63 -17.37
CA ARG A 45 -7.86 1.42 -18.33
C ARG A 45 -7.39 1.35 -19.78
N GLU A 46 -6.25 1.96 -20.08
CA GLU A 46 -5.65 1.99 -21.42
C GLU A 46 -4.71 0.80 -21.65
N MET A 47 -4.46 -0.02 -20.62
CA MET A 47 -3.59 -1.19 -20.71
C MET A 47 -4.31 -2.40 -21.32
N LYS A 48 -3.56 -3.25 -22.02
CA LYS A 48 -4.08 -4.54 -22.49
C LYS A 48 -4.38 -5.42 -21.27
N GLY A 49 -5.59 -6.01 -21.22
CA GLY A 49 -6.06 -6.78 -20.06
C GLY A 49 -5.37 -8.12 -19.85
N ALA A 50 -4.88 -8.75 -20.91
CA ALA A 50 -4.30 -10.09 -20.86
C ALA A 50 -3.01 -10.15 -20.01
N MET A 51 -2.77 -11.32 -19.41
CA MET A 51 -1.49 -11.58 -18.75
C MET A 51 -0.32 -11.36 -19.73
N PRO A 52 0.75 -10.70 -19.31
CA PRO A 52 1.89 -10.39 -20.18
C PRO A 52 2.64 -11.66 -20.57
N THR A 53 3.14 -11.70 -21.80
CA THR A 53 4.04 -12.78 -22.25
C THR A 53 5.40 -12.69 -21.55
N ASP A 54 5.94 -11.48 -21.38
CA ASP A 54 7.09 -11.22 -20.51
C ASP A 54 6.61 -10.87 -19.10
N LEU A 55 6.49 -11.90 -18.26
CA LEU A 55 6.05 -11.76 -16.88
C LEU A 55 7.06 -11.00 -16.02
N ASN A 56 8.36 -11.23 -16.20
CA ASN A 56 9.39 -10.61 -15.37
C ASN A 56 9.50 -9.11 -15.66
N GLY A 57 9.51 -8.72 -16.94
CA GLY A 57 9.51 -7.30 -17.30
C GLY A 57 8.25 -6.57 -16.83
N ALA A 58 7.08 -7.22 -16.85
CA ALA A 58 5.86 -6.63 -16.32
C ALA A 58 5.89 -6.43 -14.79
N ILE A 59 6.48 -7.37 -14.05
CA ILE A 59 6.72 -7.24 -12.60
C ILE A 59 7.69 -6.08 -12.31
N ASP A 60 8.80 -6.01 -13.03
CA ASP A 60 9.81 -4.96 -12.82
C ASP A 60 9.24 -3.56 -13.17
N ARG A 61 8.36 -3.48 -14.18
CA ARG A 61 7.56 -2.28 -14.48
C ARG A 61 6.60 -1.91 -13.36
N ALA A 62 5.89 -2.88 -12.79
CA ALA A 62 4.99 -2.65 -11.64
C ALA A 62 5.75 -2.10 -10.43
N ILE A 63 6.93 -2.66 -10.14
CA ILE A 63 7.82 -2.21 -9.06
C ILE A 63 8.31 -0.77 -9.30
N THR A 64 8.68 -0.45 -10.54
CA THR A 64 9.10 0.92 -10.90
C THR A 64 8.01 1.94 -10.63
N ILE A 65 6.80 1.66 -11.12
CA ILE A 65 5.64 2.55 -10.94
C ILE A 65 5.32 2.71 -9.46
N PHE A 66 5.36 1.62 -8.70
CA PHE A 66 5.18 1.64 -7.25
C PHE A 66 6.16 2.58 -6.55
N ARG A 67 7.46 2.53 -6.89
CA ARG A 67 8.47 3.43 -6.29
C ARG A 67 8.20 4.90 -6.60
N GLU A 68 7.68 5.20 -7.79
CA GLU A 68 7.28 6.58 -8.15
C GLU A 68 6.02 7.02 -7.41
N ASP A 69 5.00 6.15 -7.32
CA ASP A 69 3.76 6.42 -6.60
C ASP A 69 4.01 6.71 -5.12
N VAL A 70 4.91 5.95 -4.48
CA VAL A 70 5.25 6.12 -3.06
C VAL A 70 5.79 7.53 -2.77
N ARG A 71 6.52 8.16 -3.70
CA ARG A 71 7.05 9.53 -3.50
C ARG A 71 5.97 10.56 -3.20
N LYS A 72 4.78 10.39 -3.77
CA LYS A 72 3.62 11.25 -3.48
C LYS A 72 3.21 11.13 -2.01
N TYR A 73 3.20 9.92 -1.47
CA TYR A 73 2.84 9.67 -0.07
C TYR A 73 3.96 10.07 0.90
N GLU A 74 5.23 9.88 0.52
CA GLU A 74 6.37 10.45 1.26
C GLU A 74 6.21 11.97 1.43
N ALA A 75 5.94 12.69 0.33
CA ALA A 75 5.76 14.14 0.36
C ALA A 75 4.59 14.56 1.26
N ARG A 76 3.48 13.82 1.21
CA ARG A 76 2.29 14.08 2.05
C ARG A 76 2.57 13.87 3.53
N VAL A 77 3.26 12.78 3.91
CA VAL A 77 3.64 12.53 5.31
C VAL A 77 4.62 13.60 5.79
N ASN A 78 5.64 13.93 4.99
CA ASN A 78 6.59 15.00 5.32
C ASN A 78 5.91 16.37 5.52
N ALA A 79 4.86 16.66 4.75
CA ALA A 79 4.09 17.89 4.91
C ALA A 79 3.13 17.85 6.11
N ALA A 80 2.60 16.69 6.46
CA ALA A 80 1.61 16.53 7.51
C ALA A 80 2.21 16.46 8.93
N ILE A 81 3.41 15.89 9.07
CA ILE A 81 4.05 15.67 10.37
C ILE A 81 5.08 16.76 10.66
N THR A 82 4.90 17.45 11.78
CA THR A 82 5.70 18.62 12.18
C THR A 82 6.68 18.33 13.31
N VAL A 83 6.77 17.07 13.74
CA VAL A 83 7.68 16.60 14.80
C VAL A 83 8.68 15.58 14.24
N PRO A 84 9.87 15.43 14.83
CA PRO A 84 10.82 14.40 14.40
C PRO A 84 10.22 13.00 14.52
N LEU A 85 10.49 12.16 13.52
CA LEU A 85 10.10 10.75 13.49
C LEU A 85 11.33 9.86 13.37
N ALA A 86 11.26 8.67 13.96
CA ALA A 86 12.16 7.57 13.60
C ALA A 86 11.79 7.01 12.21
N GLN A 87 12.72 6.32 11.55
CA GLN A 87 12.50 5.79 10.19
C GLN A 87 11.27 4.87 10.11
N HIS A 88 11.14 3.92 11.04
CA HIS A 88 10.01 2.99 11.07
C HIS A 88 8.65 3.67 11.32
N GLN A 89 8.65 4.78 12.07
CA GLN A 89 7.43 5.59 12.25
C GLN A 89 7.02 6.27 10.95
N PHE A 90 7.99 6.80 10.20
CA PHE A 90 7.73 7.38 8.89
C PHE A 90 7.21 6.32 7.92
N ASP A 91 7.84 5.14 7.88
CA ASP A 91 7.43 4.03 7.01
C ASP A 91 6.00 3.56 7.30
N ALA A 92 5.63 3.42 8.58
CA ALA A 92 4.25 3.08 8.98
C ALA A 92 3.22 4.14 8.54
N LEU A 93 3.56 5.42 8.64
CA LEU A 93 2.66 6.51 8.21
C LEU A 93 2.52 6.58 6.70
N VAL A 94 3.59 6.29 5.95
CA VAL A 94 3.54 6.19 4.48
C VAL A 94 2.67 5.00 4.09
N SER A 95 2.80 3.83 4.72
CA SER A 95 1.92 2.67 4.47
C SER A 95 0.45 2.99 4.77
N PHE A 96 0.19 3.67 5.89
CA PHE A 96 -1.15 4.12 6.24
C PHE A 96 -1.74 5.08 5.21
N ASP A 97 -0.99 6.09 4.78
CA ASP A 97 -1.47 7.07 3.79
C ASP A 97 -1.59 6.47 2.39
N PHE A 98 -0.71 5.52 2.03
CA PHE A 98 -0.81 4.78 0.78
C PHE A 98 -2.16 4.07 0.66
N ASN A 99 -2.63 3.45 1.74
CA ASN A 99 -3.90 2.72 1.73
C ASN A 99 -5.14 3.62 1.94
N THR A 100 -5.03 4.68 2.73
CA THR A 100 -6.20 5.48 3.15
C THR A 100 -6.30 6.84 2.46
N GLY A 101 -5.19 7.37 1.95
CA GLY A 101 -5.00 8.78 1.59
C GLY A 101 -5.37 9.74 2.73
N GLY A 102 -5.37 9.24 3.97
CA GLY A 102 -5.97 9.85 5.15
C GLY A 102 -5.06 10.77 5.94
N ILE A 103 -3.77 10.91 5.60
CA ILE A 103 -2.79 11.51 6.50
C ILE A 103 -3.15 12.93 6.94
N HIS A 104 -3.73 13.77 6.08
CA HIS A 104 -4.08 15.14 6.48
C HIS A 104 -5.35 15.26 7.32
N ARG A 105 -6.21 14.23 7.37
CA ARG A 105 -7.51 14.25 8.07
C ARG A 105 -7.59 13.28 9.25
N ALA A 106 -6.57 12.44 9.45
CA ALA A 106 -6.56 11.46 10.50
C ALA A 106 -6.26 12.10 11.87
N ARG A 107 -7.02 11.71 12.91
CA ARG A 107 -6.70 12.06 14.30
C ARG A 107 -5.30 11.58 14.70
N LEU A 108 -4.80 10.53 14.06
CA LEU A 108 -3.43 10.02 14.19
C LEU A 108 -2.40 11.14 14.00
N THR A 109 -2.46 11.86 12.87
CA THR A 109 -1.53 12.93 12.53
C THR A 109 -1.56 14.06 13.55
N GLN A 110 -2.77 14.46 13.96
CA GLN A 110 -2.93 15.48 14.99
C GLN A 110 -2.31 15.02 16.32
N ALA A 111 -2.60 13.79 16.77
CA ALA A 111 -2.07 13.25 18.01
C ALA A 111 -0.53 13.12 17.99
N ILE A 112 0.08 12.79 16.85
CA ILE A 112 1.54 12.73 16.68
C ILE A 112 2.14 14.14 16.81
N ASN A 113 1.59 15.13 16.11
CA ASN A 113 2.08 16.51 16.15
C ASN A 113 1.92 17.16 17.53
N ASP A 114 0.83 16.84 18.23
CA ASP A 114 0.57 17.27 19.61
C ASP A 114 1.52 16.58 20.63
N ARG A 115 2.34 15.62 20.20
CA ARG A 115 3.14 14.72 21.06
C ARG A 115 2.28 14.06 22.14
N GLY A 116 1.04 13.73 21.78
CA GLY A 116 0.07 13.14 22.69
C GLY A 116 0.48 11.73 23.13
N PRO A 117 0.07 11.30 24.34
CA PRO A 117 0.33 9.94 24.80
C PRO A 117 -0.35 8.92 23.88
N ASP A 118 0.40 7.89 23.52
CA ASP A 118 -0.05 6.76 22.68
C ASP A 118 -0.76 7.17 21.38
N ALA A 119 -0.18 8.13 20.64
CA ALA A 119 -0.74 8.58 19.35
C ALA A 119 -1.00 7.41 18.37
N ALA A 120 -0.18 6.36 18.42
CA ALA A 120 -0.28 5.17 17.56
C ALA A 120 -1.62 4.43 17.67
N ARG A 121 -2.35 4.50 18.79
CA ARG A 121 -3.69 3.87 18.87
C ARG A 121 -4.66 4.39 17.81
N HIS A 122 -4.43 5.59 17.27
CA HIS A 122 -5.30 6.22 16.28
C HIS A 122 -5.21 5.59 14.88
N PHE A 123 -4.24 4.71 14.60
CA PHE A 123 -4.29 3.83 13.43
C PHE A 123 -5.60 2.98 13.43
N MET A 124 -6.02 2.52 14.61
CA MET A 124 -7.24 1.71 14.78
C MET A 124 -8.55 2.51 14.58
N GLY A 125 -8.47 3.82 14.35
CA GLY A 125 -9.61 4.63 13.89
C GLY A 125 -10.00 4.38 12.44
N TRP A 126 -9.16 3.66 11.68
CA TRP A 126 -9.29 3.46 10.23
C TRP A 126 -9.41 1.97 9.88
N VAL A 127 -10.40 1.27 10.47
CA VAL A 127 -10.57 -0.19 10.39
C VAL A 127 -11.80 -0.63 9.59
N LYS A 128 -12.32 0.24 8.72
CA LYS A 128 -13.42 -0.09 7.82
C LYS A 128 -12.91 -0.11 6.39
N PRO A 129 -13.15 -1.21 5.65
CA PRO A 129 -13.91 -2.41 6.03
C PRO A 129 -13.16 -3.37 7.01
N PRO A 130 -13.80 -4.35 7.67
CA PRO A 130 -13.18 -5.14 8.75
C PRO A 130 -11.86 -5.86 8.40
N GLU A 131 -11.68 -6.25 7.15
CA GLU A 131 -10.48 -6.91 6.63
C GLU A 131 -9.20 -6.07 6.80
N ILE A 132 -9.30 -4.73 6.82
CA ILE A 132 -8.13 -3.87 7.01
C ILE A 132 -7.70 -3.77 8.48
N ARG A 133 -8.43 -4.39 9.42
CA ARG A 133 -8.09 -4.36 10.85
C ARG A 133 -6.71 -4.96 11.12
N LYS A 134 -6.36 -6.07 10.46
CA LYS A 134 -5.04 -6.72 10.61
C LYS A 134 -3.92 -5.78 10.16
N ARG A 135 -4.07 -5.17 8.98
CA ARG A 135 -3.14 -4.15 8.47
C ARG A 135 -2.96 -2.97 9.43
N ARG A 136 -4.05 -2.42 9.98
CA ARG A 136 -3.94 -1.31 10.95
C ARG A 136 -3.22 -1.70 12.23
N ALA A 137 -3.41 -2.94 12.69
CA ALA A 137 -2.68 -3.44 13.84
C ALA A 137 -1.18 -3.60 13.52
N ALA A 138 -0.83 -4.12 12.33
CA ALA A 138 0.54 -4.22 11.85
C ALA A 138 1.23 -2.84 11.75
N GLU A 139 0.61 -1.87 11.07
CA GLU A 139 1.16 -0.51 10.96
C GLU A 139 1.30 0.18 12.33
N MET A 140 0.33 -0.01 13.24
CA MET A 140 0.42 0.48 14.61
C MET A 140 1.59 -0.14 15.37
N ASN A 141 1.80 -1.45 15.20
CA ASN A 141 2.93 -2.17 15.80
C ASN A 141 4.25 -1.63 15.24
N LEU A 142 4.39 -1.59 13.91
CA LEU A 142 5.55 -1.04 13.23
C LEU A 142 5.88 0.38 13.72
N PHE A 143 4.88 1.25 13.85
CA PHE A 143 5.09 2.60 14.38
C PHE A 143 5.64 2.59 15.82
N ARG A 144 5.16 1.67 16.68
CA ARG A 144 5.56 1.60 18.10
C ARG A 144 6.92 0.94 18.29
N THR A 145 7.22 -0.13 17.57
CA THR A 145 8.32 -1.05 17.89
C THR A 145 9.39 -1.11 16.82
N GLY A 146 9.08 -0.72 15.58
CA GLY A 146 9.98 -0.93 14.44
C GLY A 146 10.04 -2.37 13.96
N ASP A 147 9.06 -3.18 14.34
CA ASP A 147 8.87 -4.56 13.90
C ASP A 147 8.19 -4.59 12.52
N TYR A 148 8.89 -5.15 11.52
CA TYR A 148 8.42 -5.29 10.14
C TYR A 148 7.88 -6.70 9.84
N ASP A 149 8.00 -7.64 10.78
CA ASP A 149 7.80 -9.06 10.48
C ASP A 149 6.31 -9.46 10.61
N ALA A 150 5.41 -8.49 10.71
CA ALA A 150 3.99 -8.70 11.00
C ALA A 150 3.23 -9.42 9.87
N ASN A 151 3.74 -9.39 8.63
CA ASN A 151 3.06 -9.95 7.46
C ASN A 151 3.76 -11.20 6.87
N GLY A 152 4.86 -11.66 7.47
CA GLY A 152 5.50 -12.93 7.10
C GLY A 152 6.31 -12.91 5.79
N ASP A 153 6.78 -11.73 5.36
CA ASP A 153 7.75 -11.50 4.26
C ASP A 153 7.35 -12.00 2.86
N ASP A 154 6.13 -12.53 2.68
CA ASP A 154 5.65 -13.10 1.43
C ASP A 154 4.85 -12.09 0.60
N ILE A 155 5.37 -11.73 -0.57
CA ILE A 155 4.70 -10.84 -1.54
C ILE A 155 4.06 -11.66 -2.66
N PRO A 156 2.71 -11.80 -2.70
CA PRO A 156 2.04 -12.56 -3.74
C PRO A 156 2.02 -11.81 -5.06
N VAL A 157 2.35 -12.52 -6.14
CA VAL A 157 2.12 -12.09 -7.52
C VAL A 157 0.82 -12.73 -8.00
N TRP A 158 -0.17 -11.97 -8.43
CA TRP A 158 -1.49 -12.47 -8.79
C TRP A 158 -1.67 -12.66 -10.31
N ARG A 159 -2.56 -13.58 -10.68
CA ARG A 159 -3.05 -13.76 -12.06
C ARG A 159 -4.35 -12.97 -12.27
N THR A 160 -4.57 -12.47 -13.48
CA THR A 160 -5.87 -11.95 -13.93
C THR A 160 -6.45 -12.82 -15.04
N ASP A 161 -7.76 -12.71 -15.29
CA ASP A 161 -8.46 -13.39 -16.39
C ASP A 161 -8.53 -12.60 -17.70
N GLY A 162 -7.79 -11.51 -17.82
CA GLY A 162 -7.88 -10.62 -18.98
C GLY A 162 -9.04 -9.63 -18.94
N LYS A 163 -10.02 -9.82 -18.06
CA LYS A 163 -11.22 -8.96 -17.92
C LYS A 163 -11.17 -8.10 -16.65
N GLY A 164 -10.05 -8.18 -15.93
CA GLY A 164 -9.78 -7.44 -14.71
C GLY A 164 -10.14 -8.19 -13.43
N ASN A 165 -10.53 -9.46 -13.48
CA ASN A 165 -10.76 -10.25 -12.27
C ASN A 165 -9.50 -11.04 -11.90
N LEU A 166 -9.21 -11.11 -10.61
CA LEU A 166 -8.09 -11.89 -10.09
C LEU A 166 -8.45 -13.39 -10.06
N LYS A 167 -7.47 -14.24 -10.38
CA LYS A 167 -7.63 -15.71 -10.51
C LYS A 167 -6.66 -16.49 -9.63
N GLY A 168 -6.25 -15.90 -8.50
CA GLY A 168 -5.35 -16.50 -7.53
C GLY A 168 -3.88 -16.15 -7.73
N ILE A 169 -3.05 -16.69 -6.85
CA ILE A 169 -1.61 -16.42 -6.79
C ILE A 169 -0.88 -17.18 -7.92
N LEU A 170 -0.06 -16.46 -8.67
CA LEU A 170 0.86 -16.95 -9.70
C LEU A 170 2.10 -17.56 -9.09
N ARG A 171 2.74 -16.79 -8.22
CA ARG A 171 3.93 -17.13 -7.44
C ARG A 171 4.03 -16.14 -6.27
N THR A 172 4.93 -16.43 -5.34
CA THR A 172 5.29 -15.53 -4.24
C THR A 172 6.75 -15.12 -4.41
N PHE A 173 7.08 -13.91 -3.96
CA PHE A 173 8.45 -13.47 -3.71
C PHE A 173 8.66 -13.35 -2.21
N ASP A 174 9.84 -13.71 -1.74
CA ASP A 174 10.28 -13.24 -0.42
C ASP A 174 10.76 -11.77 -0.52
N GLY A 175 10.93 -11.13 0.63
CA GLY A 175 11.40 -9.75 0.70
C GLY A 175 12.78 -9.54 0.04
N ALA A 176 13.67 -10.53 0.10
CA ALA A 176 15.00 -10.43 -0.49
C ALA A 176 14.96 -10.41 -2.03
N GLU A 177 14.13 -11.27 -2.64
CA GLU A 177 13.93 -11.32 -4.09
C GLU A 177 13.28 -10.02 -4.59
N LEU A 178 12.31 -9.48 -3.85
CA LEU A 178 11.67 -8.21 -4.22
C LEU A 178 12.64 -7.02 -4.11
N LEU A 179 13.44 -6.93 -3.04
CA LEU A 179 14.47 -5.90 -2.91
C LEU A 179 15.53 -5.99 -4.01
N ALA A 180 15.97 -7.21 -4.33
CA ALA A 180 16.93 -7.41 -5.41
C ALA A 180 16.38 -6.89 -6.75
N ARG A 181 15.07 -7.06 -7.01
CA ARG A 181 14.41 -6.50 -8.20
C ARG A 181 14.27 -4.99 -8.15
N MET A 182 13.88 -4.43 -7.00
CA MET A 182 13.77 -2.98 -6.80
C MET A 182 15.09 -2.24 -7.08
N ASN A 183 16.21 -2.90 -6.84
CA ASN A 183 17.56 -2.34 -7.03
C ASN A 183 18.14 -2.60 -8.43
N ARG A 184 17.42 -3.25 -9.33
CA ARG A 184 17.90 -3.44 -10.71
C ARG A 184 17.93 -2.11 -11.45
N PRO A 185 18.99 -1.85 -12.25
CA PRO A 185 18.97 -0.74 -13.20
C PRO A 185 17.80 -0.97 -14.16
N ASN A 186 16.93 0.01 -14.28
CA ASN A 186 15.76 -0.07 -15.17
C ASN A 186 16.26 0.06 -16.61
N ALA A 187 16.70 -1.04 -17.22
CA ALA A 187 17.42 -1.01 -18.49
C ALA A 187 16.51 -0.64 -19.68
N ASP A 188 15.20 -0.97 -19.61
CA ASP A 188 14.34 -0.99 -20.80
C ASP A 188 12.99 -0.25 -20.65
N TRP A 189 12.69 0.34 -19.49
CA TRP A 189 11.42 1.07 -19.27
C TRP A 189 11.65 2.44 -18.64
N ALA A 190 11.47 3.50 -19.44
CA ALA A 190 11.30 4.85 -18.93
C ALA A 190 9.83 5.06 -18.53
N PRO A 191 9.52 5.45 -17.28
CA PRO A 191 8.15 5.78 -16.93
C PRO A 191 7.66 6.94 -17.81
N PRO A 192 6.40 6.92 -18.29
CA PRO A 192 5.84 8.07 -18.98
C PRO A 192 5.92 9.29 -18.05
N PRO A 193 6.19 10.50 -18.59
CA PRO A 193 6.26 11.70 -17.77
C PRO A 193 4.95 11.84 -16.98
N ALA A 194 5.07 12.16 -15.68
CA ALA A 194 3.91 12.45 -14.85
C ALA A 194 3.08 13.54 -15.55
N ARG A 195 1.84 13.24 -15.95
CA ARG A 195 0.93 14.27 -16.46
C ARG A 195 0.76 15.32 -15.35
N GLU A 196 1.06 16.58 -15.66
CA GLU A 196 0.74 17.70 -14.77
C GLU A 196 -0.75 17.66 -14.43
N ILE A 197 -1.07 17.47 -13.15
CA ILE A 197 -2.42 17.62 -12.66
C ILE A 197 -2.62 19.12 -12.47
N ALA A 198 -3.48 19.73 -13.29
CA ALA A 198 -3.86 21.13 -13.15
C ALA A 198 -4.30 21.42 -11.70
N PRO A 199 -3.91 22.56 -11.12
CA PRO A 199 -4.29 22.89 -9.75
C PRO A 199 -5.82 22.92 -9.66
N GLN A 200 -6.36 22.14 -8.73
CA GLN A 200 -7.80 22.19 -8.45
C GLN A 200 -8.11 23.59 -7.90
N GLY A 201 -8.66 24.44 -8.78
CA GLY A 201 -9.06 25.80 -8.44
C GLY A 201 -10.03 25.77 -7.27
N GLY A 202 -9.62 26.39 -6.17
CA GLY A 202 -10.49 26.59 -5.01
C GLY A 202 -11.67 27.46 -5.40
N LYS A 203 -12.87 26.87 -5.39
CA LYS A 203 -14.11 27.62 -5.19
C LYS A 203 -14.77 27.11 -3.92
N GLY A 204 -14.87 28.02 -2.95
CA GLY A 204 -15.67 27.85 -1.76
C GLY A 204 -17.12 27.58 -2.15
N GLY A 205 -17.58 26.40 -1.80
CA GLY A 205 -18.96 25.95 -1.93
C GLY A 205 -19.04 24.65 -1.16
N ALA A 206 -19.97 24.53 -0.21
CA ALA A 206 -20.11 23.37 0.65
C ALA A 206 -20.10 22.07 -0.18
N VAL A 207 -19.06 21.25 -0.02
CA VAL A 207 -18.92 19.99 -0.76
C VAL A 207 -19.33 18.85 0.16
N ALA A 208 -20.43 18.19 -0.22
CA ALA A 208 -20.84 16.90 0.32
C ALA A 208 -19.69 15.88 0.22
N ALA A 209 -19.61 14.99 1.20
CA ALA A 209 -18.57 13.97 1.36
C ALA A 209 -18.37 13.10 0.10
N GLY A 210 -17.47 13.52 -0.79
CA GLY A 210 -16.94 12.73 -1.90
C GLY A 210 -15.56 12.21 -1.53
N GLY A 211 -15.49 10.97 -1.03
CA GLY A 211 -14.23 10.31 -0.73
C GLY A 211 -13.38 10.13 -1.99
N GLY A 212 -12.19 10.72 -2.01
CA GLY A 212 -11.18 10.40 -3.02
C GLY A 212 -10.91 8.89 -2.97
N ALA A 213 -11.13 8.21 -4.10
CA ALA A 213 -10.94 6.78 -4.23
C ALA A 213 -9.44 6.46 -4.08
N VAL A 214 -9.07 6.00 -2.89
CA VAL A 214 -7.77 5.37 -2.63
C VAL A 214 -8.00 3.87 -2.77
N ALA A 215 -7.18 3.24 -3.62
CA ALA A 215 -7.20 1.82 -3.92
C ALA A 215 -7.22 1.05 -2.60
N LEU A 216 -8.23 0.20 -2.41
CA LEU A 216 -8.12 -0.81 -1.38
C LEU A 216 -7.14 -1.83 -1.94
N GLY A 217 -5.94 -1.87 -1.36
CA GLY A 217 -5.00 -2.95 -1.62
C GLY A 217 -5.64 -4.32 -1.50
N LEU A 218 -5.01 -5.32 -2.10
CA LEU A 218 -5.50 -6.71 -2.20
C LEU A 218 -5.70 -7.41 -0.85
N ALA A 219 -5.53 -6.71 0.28
CA ALA A 219 -5.84 -7.18 1.63
C ALA A 219 -7.23 -7.83 1.76
N ALA A 220 -8.21 -7.47 0.91
CA ALA A 220 -9.52 -8.11 0.87
C ALA A 220 -9.52 -9.56 0.31
N LEU A 221 -8.47 -9.99 -0.41
CA LEU A 221 -8.34 -11.33 -1.00
C LEU A 221 -7.43 -12.28 -0.21
N TRP A 222 -6.65 -11.75 0.75
CA TRP A 222 -5.81 -12.58 1.64
C TRP A 222 -6.63 -13.47 2.58
N ASN A 223 -7.89 -13.11 2.84
CA ASN A 223 -8.73 -13.82 3.80
C ASN A 223 -9.28 -15.18 3.31
N TRP A 224 -8.83 -15.66 2.13
CA TRP A 224 -9.19 -17.00 1.61
C TRP A 224 -8.07 -18.05 1.73
N ALA A 225 -6.82 -17.65 2.01
CA ALA A 225 -5.67 -18.57 2.00
C ALA A 225 -5.07 -18.88 3.38
N CYS A 226 -5.40 -18.11 4.43
CA CYS A 226 -4.84 -18.27 5.77
C CYS A 226 -5.91 -18.42 6.84
N ASP A 227 -6.91 -19.28 6.60
CA ASP A 227 -7.79 -19.78 7.65
C ASP A 227 -7.35 -21.22 7.92
N LEU A 228 -6.43 -21.43 8.89
CA LEU A 228 -6.27 -22.69 9.65
C LEU A 228 -5.14 -22.74 10.72
N SER A 229 -4.40 -21.67 11.06
CA SER A 229 -3.28 -21.83 12.03
C SER A 229 -3.09 -20.79 13.14
N TRP A 230 -3.91 -19.74 13.26
CA TRP A 230 -3.61 -18.62 14.18
C TRP A 230 -4.46 -18.53 15.48
N VAL A 231 -5.17 -19.58 15.89
CA VAL A 231 -5.94 -19.57 17.17
C VAL A 231 -5.17 -20.15 18.36
N ALA A 232 -3.97 -20.72 18.19
CA ALA A 232 -3.31 -21.49 19.25
C ALA A 232 -2.38 -20.72 20.21
N TRP A 233 -2.05 -19.44 19.97
CA TRP A 233 -0.97 -18.79 20.73
C TRP A 233 -1.39 -17.80 21.84
N LEU A 234 -2.68 -17.52 22.02
CA LEU A 234 -3.16 -16.55 23.03
C LEU A 234 -3.86 -17.14 24.27
N PHE A 235 -3.84 -18.47 24.47
CA PHE A 235 -4.45 -19.10 25.66
C PHE A 235 -3.54 -20.05 26.47
N SER A 236 -2.23 -20.13 26.19
CA SER A 236 -1.32 -21.04 26.90
C SER A 236 -0.38 -20.35 27.92
N SER A 237 -0.78 -19.23 28.52
CA SER A 237 -0.01 -18.60 29.61
C SER A 237 -0.86 -18.19 30.83
N CYS A 238 -2.05 -18.79 30.98
CA CYS A 238 -2.81 -18.74 32.23
C CYS A 238 -3.42 -20.12 32.52
N THR A 239 -2.59 -21.13 32.82
CA THR A 239 -2.90 -22.24 33.74
C THR A 239 -1.68 -23.14 33.88
N ASN A 240 -1.27 -23.33 35.14
CA ASN A 240 -0.14 -24.08 35.70
C ASN A 240 1.24 -23.44 35.58
#